data_AF-A0A0M3IPC8-F1
#
_entry.id   AF-A0A0M3IPC8-F1
#
_cell.length_a   1.000
_cell.length_b   1.000
_cell.length_c   1.000
_cell.angle_alpha   90.00
_cell.angle_beta   90.00
_cell.angle_gamma   90.00
#
_symmetry.space_group_name_H-M   'P 1'
#
loop_
_entity.id
_entity.type
_entity.pdbx_description
1 polymer ?
#
loop_
_entity_poly.entity_id
_entity_poly.type
_entity_poly.pdbx_seq_one_letter_code
_entity_poly.pdbx_strand_id
1 'polypeptide(L)'
;MEDLYVRPEYRQQGIGQRLWVQVAKFIHMEDLYVRPEYRQQGIGQRLWVQVAKLAHDSGMKRLQWNVLEWNENAIRFYNKVSCLSWQ
;
A
#
# COMPACT_ATOMS: atom_id res chain seq x y z
N MET A 1 11.21 13.49 2.62
CA MET A 1 10.08 14.08 3.36
C MET A 1 9.88 15.46 2.76
N GLU A 2 9.35 15.48 1.54
CA GLU A 2 9.28 16.67 0.70
C GLU A 2 7.82 17.12 0.60
N ASP A 3 7.61 18.36 0.99
CA ASP A 3 6.51 19.26 0.66
C ASP A 3 5.14 18.62 0.42
N LEU A 4 4.39 18.53 1.53
CA LEU A 4 2.93 18.58 1.49
C LEU A 4 2.52 19.82 0.69
N TYR A 5 2.03 19.63 -0.54
CA TYR A 5 1.49 20.69 -1.37
C TYR A 5 0.24 21.27 -0.70
N VAL A 6 0.43 22.34 0.06
CA VAL A 6 -0.64 23.17 0.59
C VAL A 6 -0.97 24.19 -0.50
N ARG A 7 -2.19 24.09 -1.05
CA ARG A 7 -2.69 25.06 -2.02
C ARG A 7 -2.57 26.50 -1.46
N PRO A 8 -1.95 27.45 -2.19
CA PRO A 8 -1.65 28.78 -1.69
C PRO A 8 -2.87 29.57 -1.19
N GLU A 9 -4.05 29.27 -1.72
CA GLU A 9 -5.32 29.92 -1.36
C GLU A 9 -5.75 29.72 0.11
N TYR A 10 -5.18 28.75 0.83
CA TYR A 10 -5.46 28.52 2.26
C TYR A 10 -4.48 29.22 3.22
N ARG A 11 -3.62 30.11 2.71
CA ARG A 11 -2.53 30.71 3.51
C ARG A 11 -2.93 31.93 4.35
N GLN A 12 -4.20 32.35 4.43
CA GLN A 12 -4.54 33.51 5.26
C GLN A 12 -5.85 33.39 6.06
N GLN A 13 -5.76 33.90 7.30
CA GLN A 13 -6.80 34.32 8.25
C GLN A 13 -7.41 33.28 9.22
N GLY A 14 -7.16 33.49 10.52
CA GLY A 14 -8.14 33.42 11.62
C GLY A 14 -8.60 32.05 12.16
N ILE A 15 -8.38 31.84 13.47
CA ILE A 15 -9.19 31.10 14.46
C ILE A 15 -9.93 29.84 13.95
N GLY A 16 -9.39 28.62 14.14
CA GLY A 16 -10.14 27.38 13.86
C GLY A 16 -9.27 26.16 13.64
N GLN A 17 -9.77 24.97 14.00
CA GLN A 17 -9.05 23.70 13.87
C GLN A 17 -8.43 23.51 12.49
N ARG A 18 -7.17 23.06 12.44
CA ARG A 18 -6.42 22.85 11.21
C ARG A 18 -6.63 21.42 10.70
N LEU A 19 -7.45 21.26 9.66
CA LEU A 19 -7.62 19.98 8.98
C LEU A 19 -6.58 19.87 7.84
N TRP A 20 -5.76 18.82 7.87
CA TRP A 20 -4.86 18.49 6.77
C TRP A 20 -5.48 17.36 5.93
N VAL A 21 -5.67 17.59 4.63
CA VAL A 21 -6.18 16.59 3.69
C VAL A 21 -5.12 16.29 2.65
N GLN A 22 -4.75 15.02 2.49
CA GLN A 22 -3.85 14.56 1.44
C GLN A 22 -4.64 13.74 0.42
N VAL A 23 -4.63 14.18 -0.84
CA VAL A 23 -5.15 13.41 -1.97
C VAL A 23 -3.99 12.74 -2.68
N ALA A 24 -4.01 11.42 -2.80
CA ALA A 24 -2.97 10.65 -3.47
C ALA A 24 -3.59 9.51 -4.29
N LYS A 25 -2.93 9.18 -5.40
CA LYS A 25 -3.24 7.95 -6.16
C LYS A 25 -2.62 6.75 -5.45
N PHE A 26 -3.30 5.61 -5.52
CA PHE A 26 -2.87 4.35 -4.93
C PHE A 26 -3.24 3.18 -5.85
N ILE A 27 -2.54 2.06 -5.66
CA ILE A 27 -2.90 0.78 -6.30
C ILE A 27 -3.76 -0.01 -5.32
N HIS A 28 -4.87 -0.55 -5.81
CA HIS A 28 -5.64 -1.59 -5.12
C HIS A 28 -5.36 -2.94 -5.78
N MET A 29 -4.98 -3.93 -4.97
CA MET A 29 -4.77 -5.29 -5.42
C MET A 29 -5.97 -6.13 -4.99
N GLU A 30 -6.76 -6.56 -5.98
CA GLU A 30 -7.96 -7.39 -5.78
C GLU A 30 -7.57 -8.82 -5.36
N ASP A 31 -6.80 -9.52 -6.20
CA ASP A 31 -6.47 -10.93 -5.99
C ASP A 31 -4.97 -11.21 -6.18
N LEU A 32 -4.42 -12.00 -5.26
CA LEU A 32 -3.11 -12.63 -5.39
C LEU A 32 -3.23 -14.12 -5.09
N TYR A 33 -3.20 -14.93 -6.15
CA TYR A 33 -3.37 -16.37 -6.04
C TYR A 33 -2.18 -17.12 -6.62
N VAL A 34 -1.68 -18.10 -5.87
CA VAL A 34 -0.69 -19.08 -6.32
C VAL A 34 -1.34 -20.46 -6.20
N ARG A 35 -1.29 -21.24 -7.29
CA ARG A 35 -1.85 -22.61 -7.30
C ARG A 35 -1.16 -23.46 -6.22
N PRO A 36 -1.88 -24.39 -5.57
CA PRO A 36 -1.36 -25.13 -4.41
C PRO A 36 0.00 -25.79 -4.64
N GLU A 37 0.23 -26.34 -5.84
CA GLU A 37 1.43 -27.10 -6.23
C GLU A 37 2.69 -26.20 -6.29
N TYR A 38 2.50 -24.89 -6.39
CA TYR A 38 3.56 -23.89 -6.49
C TYR A 38 3.73 -23.06 -5.20
N ARG A 39 2.99 -23.37 -4.12
CA ARG A 39 3.09 -22.64 -2.85
C ARG A 39 4.39 -22.97 -2.12
N GLN A 40 4.75 -22.12 -1.17
CA GLN A 40 5.96 -22.25 -0.33
C GLN A 40 7.30 -22.18 -1.08
N GLN A 41 7.28 -21.89 -2.39
CA GLN A 41 8.48 -21.68 -3.23
C GLN A 41 8.87 -20.19 -3.38
N GLY A 42 8.32 -19.32 -2.52
CA GLY A 42 8.54 -17.87 -2.57
C GLY A 42 7.87 -17.13 -3.74
N ILE A 43 7.05 -17.81 -4.55
CA ILE A 43 6.37 -17.20 -5.72
C ILE A 43 5.47 -16.03 -5.31
N GLY A 44 4.61 -16.22 -4.31
CA GLY A 44 3.74 -15.15 -3.82
C GLY A 44 4.51 -13.91 -3.36
N GLN A 45 5.65 -14.11 -2.68
CA GLN A 45 6.51 -13.01 -2.25
C GLN A 45 7.15 -12.29 -3.44
N ARG A 46 7.61 -13.02 -4.46
CA ARG A 46 8.15 -12.40 -5.68
C ARG A 46 7.09 -11.58 -6.41
N LEU A 47 5.87 -12.11 -6.56
CA LEU A 47 4.75 -11.37 -7.15
C LEU A 47 4.44 -10.10 -6.36
N TRP A 48 4.37 -10.20 -5.03
CA TRP A 48 4.16 -9.06 -4.14
C TRP A 48 5.21 -7.96 -4.33
N VAL A 49 6.49 -8.34 -4.34
CA VAL A 49 7.61 -7.39 -4.54
C VAL A 49 7.52 -6.71 -5.91
N GLN A 50 7.13 -7.42 -6.96
CA GLN A 50 6.95 -6.81 -8.29
C GLN A 50 5.81 -5.79 -8.31
N VAL A 51 4.67 -6.07 -7.65
CA VAL A 51 3.56 -5.12 -7.54
C VAL A 51 3.96 -3.89 -6.72
N ALA A 52 4.65 -4.09 -5.60
CA ALA A 52 5.17 -3.00 -4.77
C ALA A 52 6.16 -2.13 -5.56
N LYS A 53 7.05 -2.76 -6.34
CA LYS A 53 7.98 -2.05 -7.22
C LYS A 53 7.25 -1.23 -8.29
N LEU A 54 6.26 -1.83 -8.96
CA LEU A 54 5.44 -1.12 -9.95
C LEU A 54 4.73 0.10 -9.33
N ALA A 55 4.18 -0.05 -8.12
CA ALA A 55 3.57 1.06 -7.40
C ALA A 55 4.58 2.20 -7.14
N HIS A 56 5.77 1.84 -6.65
CA HIS A 56 6.84 2.78 -6.39
C HIS A 56 7.30 3.51 -7.65
N ASP A 57 7.63 2.76 -8.71
CA ASP A 57 8.11 3.28 -9.99
C ASP A 57 7.04 4.17 -10.67
N SER A 58 5.75 3.91 -10.41
CA SER A 58 4.63 4.72 -10.90
C SER A 58 4.32 5.95 -10.03
N GLY A 59 5.13 6.23 -9.00
CA GLY A 59 4.94 7.36 -8.08
C GLY A 59 3.75 7.19 -7.11
N MET A 60 3.19 5.98 -7.00
CA MET A 60 2.07 5.70 -6.10
C MET A 60 2.58 5.62 -4.67
N LYS A 61 1.92 6.35 -3.77
CA LYS A 61 2.35 6.43 -2.37
C LYS A 61 1.84 5.27 -1.52
N ARG A 62 0.95 4.42 -2.07
CA ARG A 62 0.30 3.35 -1.33
C ARG A 62 -0.10 2.20 -2.25
N LEU A 63 0.10 0.99 -1.75
CA LEU A 63 -0.51 -0.25 -2.22
C LEU A 63 -1.52 -0.70 -1.16
N GLN A 64 -2.75 -0.99 -1.55
CA GLN A 64 -3.83 -1.45 -0.68
C GLN A 64 -4.35 -2.80 -1.15
N TRP A 65 -4.83 -3.60 -0.21
CA TRP A 65 -5.47 -4.88 -0.44
C TRP A 65 -6.38 -5.16 0.75
N ASN A 66 -7.37 -6.03 0.53
CA ASN A 66 -8.22 -6.54 1.59
C ASN A 66 -8.01 -8.05 1.71
N VAL A 67 -8.24 -8.58 2.91
CA VAL A 67 -8.24 -10.01 3.16
C VAL A 67 -9.50 -10.35 3.95
N LEU A 68 -10.22 -11.36 3.51
CA LEU A 68 -11.37 -11.86 4.25
C LEU A 68 -10.87 -12.52 5.54
N GLU A 69 -11.54 -12.26 6.66
CA GLU A 69 -11.12 -12.68 8.00
C GLU A 69 -10.93 -14.19 8.13
N TRP A 70 -11.67 -14.97 7.35
CA TRP A 70 -11.58 -16.43 7.33
C TRP A 70 -10.36 -16.97 6.55
N ASN A 71 -9.67 -16.14 5.76
CA ASN A 71 -8.57 -16.59 4.92
C ASN A 71 -7.24 -16.56 5.67
N GLU A 72 -7.08 -17.48 6.62
CA GLU A 72 -5.89 -17.56 7.48
C GLU A 72 -4.58 -17.66 6.68
N ASN A 73 -4.59 -18.37 5.55
CA ASN A 73 -3.41 -18.52 4.70
C ASN A 73 -2.97 -17.17 4.11
N ALA A 74 -3.92 -16.38 3.61
CA ALA A 74 -3.63 -15.05 3.11
C ALA A 74 -3.23 -14.09 4.25
N ILE A 75 -3.88 -14.16 5.41
CA ILE A 75 -3.52 -13.35 6.59
C ILE A 75 -2.07 -13.62 7.00
N ARG A 76 -1.68 -14.90 7.16
CA ARG A 76 -0.30 -15.28 7.48
C ARG A 76 0.69 -14.80 6.41
N PHE A 77 0.32 -14.91 5.14
CA PHE A 77 1.13 -14.41 4.03
C PHE A 77 1.34 -12.90 4.11
N TYR A 78 0.26 -12.12 4.24
CA TYR A 78 0.33 -10.65 4.29
C TYR A 78 1.06 -10.15 5.52
N ASN A 79 0.87 -10.76 6.70
CA ASN A 79 1.64 -10.42 7.89
C ASN A 79 3.14 -10.60 7.67
N LYS A 80 3.55 -11.67 6.95
CA LYS A 80 4.95 -11.94 6.64
C LYS A 80 5.54 -10.96 5.62
N VAL A 81 4.79 -10.54 4.60
CA VAL A 81 5.33 -9.61 3.58
C VAL A 81 5.27 -8.15 4.03
N SER A 82 4.34 -7.78 4.90
CA SER A 82 4.21 -6.43 5.46
C SER A 82 5.34 -6.09 6.44
N CYS A 83 5.80 -7.08 7.23
CA CYS A 83 6.94 -6.88 8.13
C CYS A 83 8.30 -6.83 7.41
N LEU A 84 8.34 -7.17 6.13
CA LEU A 84 9.54 -7.14 5.29
C LEU A 84 9.67 -5.84 4.46
N SER A 85 8.69 -4.93 4.53
CA SER A 85 8.79 -3.62 3.87
C SER A 85 9.31 -2.57 4.84
N TRP A 86 10.25 -1.73 4.37
CA TRP A 86 10.98 -0.66 5.06
C TRP A 86 12.34 -1.06 5.67
N GLN A 87 13.30 -1.33 4.78
CA GLN A 87 14.67 -0.82 4.85
C GLN A 87 14.90 0.10 3.65
#